data_AF-A0A1Q3GQ33-F1
#
_entry.id   AF-A0A1Q3GQ33-F1
#
_cell.length_a   1.000
_cell.length_b   1.000
_cell.length_c   1.000
_cell.angle_alpha   90.00
_cell.angle_beta   90.00
_cell.angle_gamma   90.00
#
_symmetry.space_group_name_H-M   'P 1'
#
loop_
_entity.id
_entity.type
_entity.pdbx_description
1 polymer ?
#
loop_
_entity_poly.entity_id
_entity_poly.type
_entity_poly.pdbx_seq_one_letter_code
_entity_poly.pdbx_strand_id
1 'polypeptide(L)'
;MAKPLNFILWKPEGAPDFSPGGATFTDGTTIELASAAASHVDENGLDLTQTSFCLVLESEGSELASHTFQMEALGGATNLWLLANPKETNPNGSFTGKFIQALCDLPATQTPLTIKIGVITGGDTTWINEGNLVFDGSAGNAKYQALLPLFDDVNASRSEAVQATTQAYEQKREDEAKARHAANHFEVFFKSNHPSQTTYVICKDLKSLSESIIEIQPNARVSKEFWRGSNHEILAYSQNVSKDHAHKITTVNETQENQEILVH
;
A
#
# COMPACT_ATOMS: atom_id res chain seq x y z
N MET A 1 34.23 7.69 23.57
CA MET A 1 33.70 8.36 22.36
C MET A 1 32.50 7.56 21.89
N ALA A 2 31.40 8.21 21.52
CA ALA A 2 30.23 7.55 20.96
C ALA A 2 30.56 6.92 19.61
N LYS A 3 29.97 5.76 19.30
CA LYS A 3 30.15 5.09 18.01
C LYS A 3 29.28 5.77 16.94
N PRO A 4 29.70 5.81 15.66
CA PRO A 4 28.85 6.35 14.61
C PRO A 4 27.52 5.60 14.53
N LEU A 5 26.42 6.35 14.46
CA LEU A 5 25.08 5.84 14.24
C LEU A 5 24.87 5.60 12.74
N ASN A 6 24.34 4.43 12.40
CA ASN A 6 24.04 4.08 11.01
C ASN A 6 22.55 4.26 10.73
N PHE A 7 22.23 4.61 9.50
CA PHE A 7 20.88 4.93 9.06
C PHE A 7 20.48 4.07 7.87
N ILE A 8 19.21 3.67 7.82
CA ILE A 8 18.57 3.12 6.62
C ILE A 8 17.48 4.10 6.19
N LEU A 9 17.52 4.56 4.94
CA LEU A 9 16.62 5.57 4.41
C LEU A 9 15.67 4.94 3.40
N TRP A 10 14.39 4.95 3.74
CA TRP A 10 13.30 4.51 2.89
C TRP A 10 12.71 5.75 2.21
N LYS A 11 13.22 6.05 1.02
CA LYS A 11 12.73 7.17 0.22
C LYS A 11 11.33 6.86 -0.34
N PRO A 12 10.50 7.88 -0.60
CA PRO A 12 9.17 7.68 -1.18
C PRO A 12 9.18 6.91 -2.51
N GLU A 13 10.28 7.00 -3.25
CA GLU A 13 10.51 6.28 -4.50
C GLU A 13 11.91 5.65 -4.44
N GLY A 14 12.01 4.37 -4.83
CA GLY A 14 13.28 3.65 -4.90
C GLY A 14 13.51 2.61 -3.80
N ALA A 15 14.69 2.00 -3.84
CA ALA A 15 15.14 1.04 -2.82
C ALA A 15 15.64 1.77 -1.57
N PRO A 16 15.66 1.11 -0.39
CA PRO A 16 16.26 1.67 0.81
C PRO A 16 17.76 1.88 0.65
N ASP A 17 18.28 2.99 1.18
CA ASP A 17 19.70 3.33 1.18
C ASP A 17 20.31 3.14 2.57
N PHE A 18 21.40 2.38 2.68
CA PHE A 18 22.17 2.30 3.93
C PHE A 18 23.24 3.39 3.98
N SER A 19 23.29 4.14 5.08
CA SER A 19 24.18 5.28 5.24
C SER A 19 24.94 5.22 6.58
N PRO A 20 26.26 4.95 6.56
CA PRO A 20 27.05 4.85 7.78
C PRO A 20 27.48 6.22 8.30
N GLY A 21 27.15 6.56 9.55
CA GLY A 21 27.60 7.79 10.22
C GLY A 21 26.87 9.08 9.83
N GLY A 22 26.02 9.06 8.81
CA GLY A 22 25.13 10.17 8.51
C GLY A 22 24.39 10.06 7.19
N ALA A 23 23.37 10.90 6.97
CA ALA A 23 22.54 10.86 5.75
C ALA A 23 21.82 12.18 5.43
N THR A 24 21.44 12.37 4.18
CA THR A 24 20.53 13.45 3.75
C THR A 24 19.14 12.89 3.50
N PHE A 25 18.12 13.59 3.97
CA PHE A 25 16.72 13.17 3.80
C PHE A 25 15.80 14.36 3.53
N THR A 26 14.63 14.08 2.97
CA THR A 26 13.64 15.05 2.52
C THR A 26 12.28 14.75 3.15
N ASP A 27 11.26 15.54 2.82
CA ASP A 27 9.88 15.30 3.24
C ASP A 27 9.40 13.87 2.87
N GLY A 28 8.81 13.18 3.84
CA GLY A 28 8.29 11.81 3.71
C GLY A 28 9.33 10.69 3.63
N THR A 29 10.63 10.97 3.79
CA THR A 29 11.64 9.91 3.94
C THR A 29 11.50 9.23 5.30
N THR A 30 11.40 7.90 5.29
CA THR A 30 11.41 7.09 6.53
C THR A 30 12.85 6.74 6.90
N ILE A 31 13.24 6.91 8.17
CA ILE A 31 14.62 6.70 8.64
C ILE A 31 14.64 5.66 9.75
N GLU A 32 15.27 4.52 9.50
CA GLU A 32 15.51 3.52 10.54
C GLU A 32 16.92 3.68 11.12
N LEU A 33 17.01 3.66 12.45
CA LEU A 33 18.26 3.82 13.18
C LEU A 33 18.84 2.46 13.52
N ALA A 34 20.00 2.13 12.96
CA ALA A 34 20.74 0.93 13.32
C ALA A 34 21.71 1.24 14.46
N SER A 35 21.36 0.81 15.68
CA SER A 35 22.16 1.04 16.88
C SER A 35 22.52 -0.27 17.58
N ALA A 36 23.73 -0.30 18.14
CA ALA A 36 24.23 -1.41 18.94
C ALA A 36 23.92 -1.25 20.43
N ALA A 37 22.75 -0.70 20.78
CA ALA A 37 22.30 -0.57 22.17
C ALA A 37 22.26 -1.93 22.88
N ALA A 38 21.92 -3.00 22.14
CA ALA A 38 21.96 -4.39 22.62
C ALA A 38 23.32 -4.77 23.19
N SER A 39 24.38 -4.57 22.40
CA SER A 39 25.75 -4.89 22.80
C SER A 39 26.20 -4.05 23.99
N HIS A 40 25.77 -2.78 24.09
CA HIS A 40 26.11 -1.93 25.22
C HIS A 40 25.46 -2.41 26.53
N VAL A 41 24.18 -2.82 26.48
CA VAL A 41 23.47 -3.41 27.63
C VAL A 41 24.17 -4.66 28.11
N ASP A 42 24.50 -5.57 27.20
CA ASP A 42 25.15 -6.84 27.51
C ASP A 42 26.57 -6.65 28.08
N GLU A 43 27.39 -5.82 27.43
CA GLU A 43 28.78 -5.55 27.83
C GLU A 43 28.87 -4.92 29.23
N ASN A 44 27.87 -4.12 29.61
CA ASN A 44 27.86 -3.39 30.89
C ASN A 44 26.92 -4.00 31.93
N GLY A 45 26.28 -5.13 31.62
CA GLY A 45 25.38 -5.85 32.53
C GLY A 45 24.21 -5.00 33.02
N LEU A 46 23.62 -4.19 32.15
CA LEU A 46 22.57 -3.24 32.53
C LEU A 46 21.22 -3.96 32.73
N ASP A 47 20.53 -3.65 33.82
CA ASP A 47 19.17 -4.10 34.07
C ASP A 47 18.17 -3.20 33.32
N LEU A 48 17.47 -3.78 32.33
CA LEU A 48 16.48 -3.06 31.52
C LEU A 48 15.30 -2.51 32.35
N THR A 49 15.01 -3.07 33.52
CA THR A 49 13.96 -2.54 34.41
C THR A 49 14.37 -1.25 35.12
N GLN A 50 15.67 -0.99 35.19
CA GLN A 50 16.27 0.19 35.83
C GLN A 50 16.95 1.14 34.83
N THR A 51 16.91 0.78 33.55
CA THR A 51 17.57 1.51 32.46
C THR A 51 16.53 2.12 31.54
N SER A 52 16.69 3.40 31.24
CA SER A 52 15.92 4.07 30.19
C SER A 52 16.85 4.47 29.04
N PHE A 53 16.31 4.62 27.85
CA PHE A 53 17.04 5.08 26.67
C PHE A 53 16.47 6.41 26.22
N CYS A 54 17.30 7.25 25.64
CA CYS A 54 16.85 8.49 25.03
C CYS A 54 17.39 8.65 23.60
N LEU A 55 16.54 9.20 22.74
CA LEU A 55 16.91 9.78 21.46
C LEU A 55 16.86 11.30 21.61
N VAL A 56 17.88 11.99 21.11
CA VAL A 56 17.93 13.44 21.07
C VAL A 56 18.22 13.90 19.65
N LEU A 57 17.41 14.84 19.17
CA LEU A 57 17.62 15.56 17.92
C LEU A 57 18.13 16.96 18.24
N GLU A 58 19.30 17.30 17.73
CA GLU A 58 19.92 18.62 17.89
C GLU A 58 20.10 19.33 16.55
N SER A 59 20.09 20.66 16.60
CA SER A 59 20.58 21.53 15.53
C SER A 59 21.47 22.61 16.14
N GLU A 60 22.63 22.85 15.53
CA GLU A 60 23.59 23.88 16.00
C GLU A 60 23.96 23.76 17.49
N GLY A 61 24.01 22.53 18.02
CA GLY A 61 24.32 22.23 19.42
C GLY A 61 23.18 22.50 20.41
N SER A 62 21.98 22.85 19.92
CA SER A 62 20.77 23.00 20.73
C SER A 62 19.85 21.79 20.53
N GLU A 63 19.32 21.24 21.62
CA GLU A 63 18.28 20.21 21.57
C GLU A 63 16.99 20.79 20.99
N LEU A 64 16.49 20.19 19.91
CA LEU A 64 15.20 20.50 19.31
C LEU A 64 14.11 19.61 19.88
N ALA A 65 14.40 18.33 20.06
CA ALA A 65 13.45 17.36 20.58
C ALA A 65 14.16 16.18 21.23
N SER A 66 13.54 15.61 22.26
CA SER A 66 13.98 14.38 22.90
C SER A 66 12.82 13.42 23.15
N HIS A 67 13.16 12.14 23.12
CA HIS A 67 12.23 11.04 23.42
C HIS A 67 12.93 10.04 24.33
N THR A 68 12.33 9.77 25.48
CA THR A 68 12.78 8.75 26.42
C THR A 68 11.85 7.54 26.33
N PHE A 69 12.42 6.35 26.31
CA PHE A 69 11.70 5.09 26.20
C PHE A 69 12.41 4.01 27.03
N GLN A 70 11.67 2.96 27.35
CA GLN A 70 12.22 1.75 27.97
C GLN A 70 12.23 0.64 26.93
N MET A 71 13.26 -0.19 26.97
CA MET A 71 13.35 -1.39 26.15
C MET A 71 12.80 -2.58 26.90
N GLU A 72 12.16 -3.49 26.18
CA GLU A 72 11.72 -4.77 26.70
C GLU A 72 12.47 -5.91 25.99
N ALA A 73 12.87 -6.93 26.76
CA ALA A 73 13.56 -8.09 26.20
C ALA A 73 12.57 -9.03 25.51
N LEU A 74 12.61 -9.11 24.17
CA LEU A 74 11.80 -10.02 23.37
C LEU A 74 12.58 -11.32 23.07
N GLY A 75 12.91 -12.08 24.12
CA GLY A 75 13.50 -13.43 23.99
C GLY A 75 14.97 -13.46 23.54
N GLY A 76 15.87 -13.78 24.49
CA GLY A 76 17.33 -13.89 24.27
C GLY A 76 18.05 -12.54 24.24
N ALA A 77 19.21 -12.45 24.89
CA ALA A 77 19.93 -11.20 25.16
C ALA A 77 20.34 -10.40 23.89
N THR A 78 20.47 -11.06 22.74
CA THR A 78 21.12 -10.50 21.55
C THR A 78 20.21 -9.71 20.59
N ASN A 79 18.88 -9.77 20.74
CA ASN A 79 17.94 -9.10 19.84
C ASN A 79 17.15 -7.98 20.54
N LEU A 80 17.87 -6.97 21.00
CA LEU A 80 17.25 -5.75 21.53
C LEU A 80 16.98 -4.80 20.36
N TRP A 81 15.78 -4.90 19.80
CA TRP A 81 15.25 -3.87 18.92
C TRP A 81 14.95 -2.64 19.76
N LEU A 82 15.50 -1.48 19.36
CA LEU A 82 15.07 -0.19 19.88
C LEU A 82 13.66 0.08 19.36
N LEU A 83 12.68 -0.57 20.00
CA LEU A 83 11.30 -0.18 19.91
C LEU A 83 11.17 1.07 20.77
N ALA A 84 11.34 2.23 20.14
CA ALA A 84 10.93 3.48 20.75
C ALA A 84 9.46 3.32 21.13
N ASN A 85 9.14 3.45 22.41
CA ASN A 85 7.77 3.36 22.91
C ASN A 85 7.26 4.77 23.19
N PRO A 86 6.74 5.50 22.20
CA PRO A 86 5.47 6.13 22.45
C PRO A 86 4.45 4.99 22.57
N LYS A 87 3.50 5.07 23.50
CA LYS A 87 2.26 4.29 23.35
C LYS A 87 1.46 4.72 22.10
N GLU A 88 2.07 5.61 21.30
CA GLU A 88 1.79 6.22 19.99
C GLU A 88 2.78 5.84 18.86
N THR A 89 3.70 4.88 19.02
CA THR A 89 4.60 4.54 17.90
C THR A 89 3.76 4.10 16.72
N ASN A 90 3.77 4.92 15.67
CA ASN A 90 3.17 4.61 14.38
C ASN A 90 3.83 3.31 13.88
N PRO A 91 3.09 2.34 13.31
CA PRO A 91 3.63 1.08 12.78
C PRO A 91 4.84 1.18 11.82
N ASN A 92 5.29 2.38 11.40
CA ASN A 92 6.38 2.55 10.44
C ASN A 92 7.52 3.49 10.93
N GLY A 93 8.21 3.09 12.00
CA GLY A 93 9.68 3.03 12.07
C GLY A 93 10.59 4.25 11.87
N SER A 94 10.12 5.51 11.81
CA SER A 94 10.98 6.67 11.47
C SER A 94 11.42 7.53 12.67
N PHE A 95 10.49 8.33 13.19
CA PHE A 95 10.71 9.32 14.23
C PHE A 95 9.44 9.47 15.08
N THR A 96 9.58 10.00 16.29
CA THR A 96 8.41 10.28 17.15
C THR A 96 7.67 11.53 16.69
N GLY A 97 6.41 11.69 17.08
CA GLY A 97 5.61 12.89 16.76
C GLY A 97 6.32 14.20 17.16
N LYS A 98 7.00 14.22 18.32
CA LYS A 98 7.80 15.38 18.76
C LYS A 98 8.93 15.74 17.80
N PHE A 99 9.57 14.73 17.21
CA PHE A 99 10.67 14.95 16.27
C PHE A 99 10.12 15.47 14.95
N ILE A 100 8.99 14.92 14.49
CA ILE A 100 8.29 15.38 13.30
C ILE A 100 7.83 16.83 13.48
N GLN A 101 7.31 17.20 14.64
CA GLN A 101 6.96 18.58 14.95
C GLN A 101 8.18 19.51 14.85
N ALA A 102 9.31 19.12 15.47
CA ALA A 102 10.55 19.88 15.36
C ALA A 102 11.01 20.03 13.90
N LEU A 103 10.92 18.98 13.08
CA LEU A 103 11.24 19.06 11.64
C LEU A 103 10.32 20.00 10.88
N CYS A 104 9.02 20.01 11.20
CA CYS A 104 8.04 20.89 10.58
C CYS A 104 8.30 22.37 10.87
N ASP A 105 8.91 22.69 12.01
CA ASP A 105 9.25 24.06 12.43
C ASP A 105 10.59 24.56 11.85
N LEU A 106 11.37 23.69 11.19
CA LEU A 106 12.64 24.06 10.55
C LEU A 106 12.41 24.89 9.28
N PRO A 107 13.36 25.78 8.93
CA PRO A 107 13.29 26.55 7.69
C PRO A 107 13.30 25.64 6.45
N ALA A 108 12.73 26.13 5.35
CA ALA A 108 12.71 25.46 4.04
C ALA A 108 14.09 25.51 3.34
N THR A 109 15.11 24.98 4.01
CA THR A 109 16.51 24.93 3.61
C THR A 109 17.15 23.63 4.04
N GLN A 110 18.38 23.37 3.62
CA GLN A 110 19.18 22.29 4.18
C GLN A 110 19.62 22.65 5.59
N THR A 111 19.17 21.87 6.57
CA THR A 111 19.45 22.06 7.99
C THR A 111 20.30 20.89 8.50
N PRO A 112 21.54 21.13 8.96
CA PRO A 112 22.34 20.13 9.63
C PRO A 112 21.72 19.75 10.98
N LEU A 113 21.60 18.46 11.23
CA LEU A 113 21.04 17.89 12.44
C LEU A 113 22.01 16.86 13.02
N THR A 114 21.98 16.69 14.33
CA THR A 114 22.69 15.60 15.02
C THR A 114 21.68 14.75 15.76
N ILE A 115 21.77 13.43 15.61
CA ILE A 115 20.99 12.47 16.40
C ILE A 115 21.92 11.73 17.35
N LYS A 116 21.55 11.74 18.63
CA LYS A 116 22.26 11.04 19.70
C LYS A 116 21.37 9.99 20.33
N ILE A 117 21.99 8.87 20.69
CA ILE A 117 21.37 7.79 21.46
C ILE A 117 22.08 7.69 22.79
N GLY A 118 21.33 7.89 23.86
CA GLY A 118 21.81 7.85 25.24
C GLY A 118 21.17 6.72 26.03
N VAL A 119 21.92 6.23 27.02
CA VAL A 119 21.46 5.30 28.05
C VAL A 119 21.41 6.04 29.38
N ILE A 120 20.28 5.98 30.06
CA ILE A 120 20.01 6.66 31.32
C ILE A 120 19.96 5.62 32.44
N THR A 121 20.89 5.73 33.38
CA THR A 121 21.01 4.86 34.57
C THR A 121 21.35 5.70 35.78
N GLY A 122 20.63 5.52 36.89
CA GLY A 122 20.89 6.29 38.13
C GLY A 122 20.70 7.81 38.00
N GLY A 123 20.05 8.29 36.94
CA GLY A 123 19.87 9.72 36.63
C GLY A 123 20.93 10.30 35.67
N ASP A 124 22.00 9.56 35.39
CA ASP A 124 23.06 9.99 34.48
C ASP A 124 22.85 9.45 33.06
N THR A 125 23.17 10.27 32.05
CA THR A 125 23.09 9.89 30.64
C THR A 125 24.46 9.58 30.08
N THR A 126 24.61 8.38 29.51
CA THR A 126 25.79 7.95 28.76
C THR A 126 25.47 7.88 27.27
N TRP A 127 26.15 8.69 26.44
CA TRP A 127 25.98 8.69 25.00
C TRP A 127 26.72 7.52 24.34
N ILE A 128 25.96 6.65 23.66
CA ILE A 128 26.47 5.40 23.08
C ILE A 128 26.63 5.49 21.56
N ASN A 129 25.76 6.25 20.89
CA ASN A 129 25.81 6.48 19.45
C ASN A 129 25.50 7.92 19.09
N GLU A 130 26.10 8.39 18.01
CA GLU A 130 25.83 9.70 17.43
C GLU A 130 25.94 9.62 15.90
N GLY A 131 25.05 10.30 15.19
CA GLY A 131 25.12 10.42 13.74
C GLY A 131 24.61 11.76 13.24
N ASN A 132 25.10 12.16 12.08
CA ASN A 132 24.78 13.45 11.48
C ASN A 132 23.71 13.28 10.41
N LEU A 133 22.72 14.16 10.38
CA LEU A 133 21.74 14.20 9.32
C LEU A 133 21.74 15.58 8.65
N VAL A 134 21.27 15.63 7.41
CA VAL A 134 20.91 16.89 6.75
C VAL A 134 19.47 16.77 6.33
N PHE A 135 18.60 17.58 6.93
CA PHE A 135 17.21 17.67 6.51
C PHE A 135 17.08 18.71 5.40
N ASP A 136 16.55 18.32 4.25
CA ASP A 136 16.20 19.25 3.17
C ASP A 136 14.71 19.58 3.20
N GLY A 137 14.39 20.73 3.81
CA GLY A 137 13.02 21.23 3.96
C GLY A 137 12.48 21.96 2.72
N SER A 138 13.23 22.02 1.61
CA SER A 138 12.81 22.76 0.40
C SER A 138 11.51 22.24 -0.22
N ALA A 139 11.12 21.00 0.09
CA ALA A 139 9.90 20.34 -0.38
C ALA A 139 8.63 20.63 0.48
N GLY A 140 8.73 21.43 1.56
CA GLY A 140 7.55 21.98 2.25
C GLY A 140 6.89 21.11 3.32
N ASN A 141 7.56 20.05 3.80
CA ASN A 141 7.22 19.26 5.00
C ASN A 141 5.77 18.69 5.03
N ALA A 142 5.08 18.64 3.88
CA ALA A 142 3.65 18.37 3.82
C ALA A 142 3.31 16.94 4.26
N LYS A 143 4.13 15.95 3.91
CA LYS A 143 3.94 14.57 4.36
C LYS A 143 4.13 14.45 5.85
N TYR A 144 5.14 15.12 6.42
CA TYR A 144 5.33 15.17 7.86
C TYR A 144 4.18 15.86 8.61
N GLN A 145 3.67 16.98 8.09
CA GLN A 145 2.50 17.66 8.66
C GLN A 145 1.26 16.77 8.67
N ALA A 146 1.04 15.98 7.62
CA ALA A 146 -0.07 15.03 7.55
C ALA A 146 0.03 13.89 8.59
N LEU A 147 1.23 13.60 9.09
CA LEU A 147 1.44 12.58 10.12
C LEU A 147 1.20 13.10 11.55
N LEU A 148 1.25 14.42 11.79
CA LEU A 148 1.11 14.99 13.14
C LEU A 148 -0.18 14.55 13.87
N PRO A 149 -1.38 14.59 13.24
CA PRO A 149 -2.61 14.15 13.90
C PRO A 149 -2.60 12.66 14.28
N LEU A 150 -1.72 11.85 13.64
CA LEU A 150 -1.62 10.42 13.91
C LEU A 150 -0.83 10.08 15.17
N PHE A 151 -0.11 11.05 15.73
CA PHE A 151 0.54 10.89 17.02
C PHE A 151 -0.43 11.27 18.14
N ASP A 152 -1.26 12.30 17.96
CA ASP A 152 -2.20 12.76 19.00
C ASP A 152 -3.29 11.72 19.40
N ASP A 153 -3.66 10.77 18.51
CA ASP A 153 -4.54 9.63 18.83
C ASP A 153 -4.10 8.34 18.12
N VAL A 154 -3.20 7.63 18.79
CA VAL A 154 -2.63 6.34 18.36
C VAL A 154 -3.67 5.32 17.93
N ASN A 155 -4.76 5.21 18.69
CA ASN A 155 -5.70 4.11 18.50
C ASN A 155 -6.53 4.37 17.24
N ALA A 156 -6.89 5.63 17.00
CA ALA A 156 -7.48 6.06 15.75
C ALA A 156 -6.53 5.80 14.57
N SER A 157 -5.24 6.16 14.69
CA SER A 157 -4.26 5.99 13.61
C SER A 157 -3.95 4.55 13.26
N ARG A 158 -3.85 3.68 14.28
CA ARG A 158 -3.72 2.23 14.06
C ARG A 158 -4.92 1.69 13.29
N SER A 159 -6.12 2.14 13.64
CA SER A 159 -7.35 1.72 12.97
C SER A 159 -7.38 2.19 11.51
N GLU A 160 -6.99 3.43 11.24
CA GLU A 160 -6.93 4.00 9.87
C GLU A 160 -5.88 3.28 9.00
N ALA A 161 -4.67 3.02 9.52
CA ALA A 161 -3.62 2.31 8.79
C ALA A 161 -4.04 0.87 8.42
N VAL A 162 -4.71 0.18 9.36
CA VAL A 162 -5.28 -1.15 9.10
C VAL A 162 -6.37 -1.08 8.04
N GLN A 163 -7.24 -0.06 8.10
CA GLN A 163 -8.31 0.14 7.12
C GLN A 163 -7.75 0.41 5.72
N ALA A 164 -6.78 1.31 5.58
CA ALA A 164 -6.13 1.64 4.30
C ALA A 164 -5.44 0.42 3.68
N THR A 165 -4.74 -0.37 4.50
CA THR A 165 -4.08 -1.61 4.04
C THR A 165 -5.10 -2.65 3.57
N THR A 166 -6.20 -2.79 4.31
CA THR A 166 -7.30 -3.70 3.95
C THR A 166 -7.94 -3.29 2.62
N GLN A 167 -8.25 -2.00 2.45
CA GLN A 167 -8.82 -1.46 1.22
C GLN A 167 -7.88 -1.64 0.02
N ALA A 168 -6.58 -1.37 0.19
CA ALA A 168 -5.61 -1.57 -0.88
C ALA A 168 -5.52 -3.05 -1.31
N TYR A 169 -5.61 -3.98 -0.36
CA TYR A 169 -5.61 -5.41 -0.65
C TYR A 169 -6.90 -5.87 -1.35
N GLU A 170 -8.05 -5.35 -0.94
CA GLU A 170 -9.34 -5.61 -1.59
C GLU A 170 -9.37 -5.07 -3.01
N GLN A 171 -8.93 -3.83 -3.22
CA GLN A 171 -8.86 -3.22 -4.54
C GLN A 171 -7.92 -3.99 -5.48
N LYS A 172 -6.73 -4.38 -5.01
CA LYS A 172 -5.81 -5.23 -5.79
C LYS A 172 -6.45 -6.56 -6.17
N ARG A 173 -7.21 -7.18 -5.26
CA ARG A 173 -7.92 -8.44 -5.53
C ARG A 173 -9.02 -8.27 -6.58
N GLU A 174 -9.77 -7.16 -6.51
CA GLU A 174 -10.78 -6.82 -7.51
C GLU A 174 -10.16 -6.56 -8.88
N ASP A 175 -9.06 -5.84 -8.95
CA ASP A 175 -8.35 -5.54 -10.19
C ASP A 175 -7.78 -6.82 -10.82
N GLU A 176 -7.19 -7.70 -10.01
CA GLU A 176 -6.76 -9.03 -10.47
C GLU A 176 -7.94 -9.88 -10.95
N ALA A 177 -9.10 -9.82 -10.27
CA ALA A 177 -10.30 -10.54 -10.68
C ALA A 177 -10.85 -10.00 -12.01
N LYS A 178 -10.93 -8.68 -12.19
CA LYS A 178 -11.32 -8.02 -13.44
C LYS A 178 -10.36 -8.37 -14.57
N ALA A 179 -9.05 -8.33 -14.32
CA ALA A 179 -8.05 -8.71 -15.30
C ALA A 179 -8.18 -10.18 -15.72
N ARG A 180 -8.39 -11.10 -14.75
CA ARG A 180 -8.67 -12.52 -15.04
C ARG A 180 -9.98 -12.70 -15.81
N HIS A 181 -11.02 -11.93 -15.49
CA HIS A 181 -12.29 -11.98 -16.20
C HIS A 181 -12.12 -11.56 -17.66
N ALA A 182 -11.49 -10.41 -17.91
CA ALA A 182 -11.22 -9.87 -19.24
C ALA A 182 -10.28 -10.77 -20.08
N ALA A 183 -9.31 -11.42 -19.43
CA ALA A 183 -8.42 -12.37 -20.10
C ALA A 183 -9.13 -13.66 -20.55
N ASN A 184 -10.24 -14.03 -19.90
CA ASN A 184 -10.94 -15.28 -20.18
C ASN A 184 -12.27 -15.11 -20.91
N HIS A 185 -12.81 -13.90 -21.01
CA HIS A 185 -14.06 -13.61 -21.68
C HIS A 185 -13.88 -12.59 -22.79
N PHE A 186 -14.78 -12.65 -23.76
CA PHE A 186 -15.00 -11.60 -24.75
C PHE A 186 -16.50 -11.31 -24.84
N GLU A 187 -16.85 -10.08 -25.14
CA GLU A 187 -18.23 -9.63 -25.25
C GLU A 187 -18.60 -9.39 -26.72
N VAL A 188 -19.84 -9.70 -27.08
CA VAL A 188 -20.45 -9.27 -28.34
C VAL A 188 -21.82 -8.64 -28.07
N PHE A 189 -22.30 -7.87 -29.02
CA PHE A 189 -23.58 -7.18 -28.92
C PHE A 189 -24.55 -7.73 -29.94
N PHE A 190 -25.74 -8.13 -29.52
CA PHE A 190 -26.82 -8.50 -30.42
C PHE A 190 -27.83 -7.36 -30.52
N LYS A 191 -28.22 -7.02 -31.74
CA LYS A 191 -29.21 -5.97 -31.99
C LYS A 191 -30.33 -6.49 -32.88
N SER A 192 -31.56 -6.41 -32.39
CA SER A 192 -32.73 -6.73 -33.21
C SER A 192 -33.00 -5.60 -34.19
N ASN A 193 -33.18 -5.94 -35.46
CA ASN A 193 -33.65 -4.99 -36.48
C ASN A 193 -35.17 -5.13 -36.73
N HIS A 194 -35.88 -5.87 -35.87
CA HIS A 194 -37.31 -6.06 -36.02
C HIS A 194 -38.08 -4.88 -35.40
N PRO A 195 -39.01 -4.24 -36.14
CA PRO A 195 -39.64 -2.99 -35.70
C PRO A 195 -40.64 -3.15 -34.54
N SER A 196 -41.19 -4.36 -34.34
CA SER A 196 -42.33 -4.57 -33.43
C SER A 196 -42.38 -5.93 -32.73
N GLN A 197 -41.39 -6.80 -32.92
CA GLN A 197 -41.39 -8.15 -32.34
C GLN A 197 -40.07 -8.42 -31.64
N THR A 198 -40.15 -9.13 -30.53
CA THR A 198 -38.99 -9.63 -29.81
C THR A 198 -38.31 -10.73 -30.63
N THR A 199 -36.98 -10.66 -30.72
CA THR A 199 -36.14 -11.69 -31.34
C THR A 199 -35.48 -12.52 -30.23
N TYR A 200 -35.58 -13.83 -30.31
CA TYR A 200 -34.90 -14.75 -29.41
C TYR A 200 -33.64 -15.27 -30.10
N VAL A 201 -32.51 -15.20 -29.41
CA VAL A 201 -31.21 -15.64 -29.92
C VAL A 201 -30.73 -16.83 -29.10
N ILE A 202 -30.46 -17.95 -29.77
CA ILE A 202 -29.87 -19.14 -29.19
C ILE A 202 -28.37 -19.06 -29.44
N CYS A 203 -27.59 -19.04 -28.36
CA CYS A 203 -26.14 -19.19 -28.41
C CYS A 203 -25.80 -20.63 -28.04
N LYS A 204 -25.32 -21.39 -29.02
CA LYS A 204 -25.00 -22.81 -28.87
C LYS A 204 -23.50 -23.03 -28.88
N ASP A 205 -22.93 -23.52 -27.80
CA ASP A 205 -21.52 -23.90 -27.74
C ASP A 205 -21.29 -25.14 -28.62
N LEU A 206 -20.40 -25.03 -29.61
CA LEU A 206 -20.12 -26.10 -30.55
C LEU A 206 -19.36 -27.29 -29.95
N LYS A 207 -18.68 -27.10 -28.81
CA LYS A 207 -17.91 -28.14 -28.12
C LYS A 207 -18.76 -28.85 -27.08
N SER A 208 -19.44 -28.10 -26.21
CA SER A 208 -20.27 -28.68 -25.14
C SER A 208 -21.71 -29.00 -25.56
N LEU A 209 -22.15 -28.45 -26.70
CA LEU A 209 -23.54 -28.50 -27.18
C LEU A 209 -24.55 -27.86 -26.22
N SER A 210 -24.07 -27.10 -25.24
CA SER A 210 -24.92 -26.33 -24.34
C SER A 210 -25.54 -25.15 -25.08
N GLU A 211 -26.76 -24.80 -24.69
CA GLU A 211 -27.52 -23.71 -25.30
C GLU A 211 -27.94 -22.71 -24.24
N SER A 212 -27.75 -21.42 -24.53
CA SER A 212 -28.34 -20.33 -23.78
C SER A 212 -29.21 -19.49 -24.70
N ILE A 213 -30.40 -19.09 -24.25
CA ILE A 213 -31.32 -18.25 -25.02
C ILE A 213 -31.34 -16.86 -24.39
N ILE A 214 -31.19 -15.83 -25.20
CA ILE A 214 -31.34 -14.43 -24.78
C ILE A 214 -32.52 -13.81 -25.54
N GLU A 215 -33.23 -12.92 -24.85
CA GLU A 215 -34.36 -12.18 -25.39
C GLU A 215 -33.91 -10.77 -25.79
N ILE A 216 -34.23 -10.35 -27.00
CA ILE A 216 -33.88 -9.03 -27.53
C ILE A 216 -35.16 -8.31 -27.93
N GLN A 217 -35.50 -7.26 -27.18
CA GLN A 217 -36.67 -6.42 -27.46
C GLN A 217 -36.54 -5.72 -28.84
N PRO A 218 -37.65 -5.30 -29.46
CA PRO A 218 -37.64 -4.61 -30.74
C PRO A 218 -36.67 -3.41 -30.74
N ASN A 219 -35.78 -3.35 -31.74
CA ASN A 219 -34.73 -2.32 -31.88
C ASN A 219 -33.76 -2.18 -30.69
N ALA A 220 -33.77 -3.12 -29.74
CA ALA A 220 -32.87 -3.09 -28.59
C ALA A 220 -31.51 -3.72 -28.91
N ARG A 221 -30.51 -3.29 -28.14
CA ARG A 221 -29.15 -3.83 -28.15
C ARG A 221 -28.90 -4.50 -26.80
N VAL A 222 -28.47 -5.76 -26.83
CA VAL A 222 -28.15 -6.57 -25.65
C VAL A 222 -26.72 -7.07 -25.79
N SER A 223 -25.95 -7.02 -24.72
CA SER A 223 -24.61 -7.60 -24.70
C SER A 223 -24.61 -9.02 -24.13
N LYS A 224 -23.68 -9.83 -24.60
CA LYS A 224 -23.49 -11.20 -24.12
C LYS A 224 -22.01 -11.54 -24.11
N GLU A 225 -21.57 -12.03 -22.96
CA GLU A 225 -20.21 -12.52 -22.77
C GLU A 225 -20.09 -14.01 -23.10
N PHE A 226 -18.93 -14.36 -23.64
CA PHE A 226 -18.52 -15.69 -24.05
C PHE A 226 -17.11 -15.98 -23.55
N TRP A 227 -16.79 -17.25 -23.32
CA TRP A 227 -15.43 -17.66 -22.94
C TRP A 227 -14.48 -17.59 -24.13
N ARG A 228 -13.29 -17.00 -23.98
CA ARG A 228 -12.23 -17.04 -25.00
C ARG A 228 -11.82 -18.48 -25.30
N GLY A 229 -11.45 -18.75 -26.55
CA GLY A 229 -11.23 -20.11 -27.07
C GLY A 229 -12.48 -20.97 -27.29
N SER A 230 -13.69 -20.44 -27.04
CA SER A 230 -14.95 -21.10 -27.42
C SER A 230 -15.45 -20.63 -28.78
N ASN A 231 -16.24 -21.47 -29.45
CA ASN A 231 -16.96 -21.12 -30.68
C ASN A 231 -18.44 -21.40 -30.47
N HIS A 232 -19.27 -20.40 -30.74
CA HIS A 232 -20.70 -20.47 -30.54
C HIS A 232 -21.44 -20.31 -31.86
N GLU A 233 -22.37 -21.22 -32.16
CA GLU A 233 -23.32 -21.02 -33.25
C GLU A 233 -24.50 -20.17 -32.75
N ILE A 234 -24.80 -19.12 -33.50
CA ILE A 234 -25.88 -18.18 -33.18
C ILE A 234 -27.05 -18.47 -34.10
N LEU A 235 -28.19 -18.82 -33.49
CA LEU A 235 -29.46 -19.04 -34.17
C LEU A 235 -30.47 -18.01 -33.69
N ALA A 236 -31.42 -17.60 -34.52
CA ALA A 236 -32.48 -16.68 -34.11
C ALA A 236 -33.87 -17.12 -34.57
N TYR A 237 -34.88 -16.75 -33.79
CA TYR A 237 -36.30 -16.91 -34.13
C TYR A 237 -37.14 -15.78 -33.52
N SER A 238 -38.24 -15.43 -34.17
CA SER A 238 -39.15 -14.37 -33.70
C SER A 238 -40.14 -14.89 -32.66
N GLN A 239 -40.72 -13.98 -31.87
CA GLN A 239 -41.64 -14.29 -30.76
C GLN A 239 -42.82 -15.22 -31.06
N ASN A 240 -43.26 -15.30 -32.32
CA ASN A 240 -44.40 -16.13 -32.73
C ASN A 240 -43.96 -17.40 -33.50
N VAL A 241 -42.68 -17.73 -33.46
CA VAL A 241 -42.08 -18.85 -34.18
C VAL A 241 -41.50 -19.84 -33.17
N SER A 242 -41.68 -21.15 -33.40
CA SER A 242 -41.07 -22.17 -32.54
C SER A 242 -39.54 -22.13 -32.64
N LYS A 243 -38.85 -22.43 -31.53
CA LYS A 243 -37.39 -22.61 -31.45
C LYS A 243 -36.86 -23.60 -32.51
N ASP A 244 -37.66 -24.58 -32.91
CA ASP A 244 -37.27 -25.58 -33.94
C ASP A 244 -37.09 -24.97 -35.34
N HIS A 245 -37.63 -23.77 -35.57
CA HIS A 245 -37.47 -23.01 -36.81
C HIS A 245 -36.38 -21.93 -36.68
N ALA A 246 -35.57 -21.96 -35.61
CA ALA A 246 -34.46 -21.04 -35.49
C ALA A 246 -33.48 -21.23 -36.63
N HIS A 247 -33.09 -20.12 -37.26
CA HIS A 247 -32.18 -20.13 -38.40
C HIS A 247 -30.82 -19.58 -37.98
N LYS A 248 -29.77 -20.08 -38.62
CA LYS A 248 -28.40 -19.64 -38.34
C LYS A 248 -28.18 -18.21 -38.82
N ILE A 249 -27.70 -17.38 -37.91
CA ILE A 249 -27.25 -16.01 -38.18
C ILE A 249 -25.76 -16.01 -38.49
N THR A 250 -24.96 -16.53 -37.56
CA THR A 250 -23.49 -16.52 -37.68
C THR A 250 -22.86 -17.52 -36.71
N THR A 251 -21.53 -17.61 -36.72
CA THR A 251 -20.73 -18.23 -35.67
C THR A 251 -19.97 -17.11 -34.95
N VAL A 252 -19.96 -17.14 -33.61
CA VAL A 252 -19.27 -16.17 -32.75
C VAL A 252 -18.05 -16.80 -32.09
N ASN A 253 -16.92 -16.11 -32.17
CA ASN A 253 -15.70 -16.37 -31.42
C ASN A 253 -14.99 -15.06 -31.07
N GLU A 254 -13.83 -15.16 -30.42
CA GLU A 254 -13.07 -14.02 -29.91
C GLU A 254 -12.66 -13.00 -30.99
N THR A 255 -12.61 -13.37 -32.27
CA THR A 255 -12.30 -12.42 -33.35
C THR A 255 -13.40 -11.39 -33.60
N GLN A 256 -14.60 -11.65 -33.06
CA GLN A 256 -15.77 -10.76 -33.15
C GLN A 256 -16.01 -9.99 -31.85
N GLU A 257 -15.02 -9.94 -30.96
CA GLU A 257 -15.09 -9.14 -29.74
C GLU A 257 -15.51 -7.69 -30.03
N ASN A 258 -16.43 -7.19 -29.21
CA ASN A 258 -17.06 -5.87 -29.31
C ASN A 258 -17.84 -5.60 -30.60
N GLN A 259 -18.07 -6.60 -31.45
CA GLN A 259 -18.88 -6.43 -32.67
C GLN A 259 -20.37 -6.46 -32.36
N GLU A 260 -21.12 -5.73 -33.20
CA GLU A 260 -22.58 -5.76 -33.22
C GLU A 260 -23.06 -6.77 -34.27
N ILE A 261 -23.85 -7.74 -33.84
CA ILE A 261 -24.46 -8.78 -34.65
C ILE A 261 -25.93 -8.42 -34.81
N LEU A 262 -26.30 -8.09 -36.04
CA LEU A 262 -27.70 -7.84 -36.39
C LEU A 262 -28.44 -9.17 -36.45
N VAL A 263 -29.57 -9.24 -35.74
CA VAL A 263 -30.47 -10.38 -35.76
C VAL A 263 -31.81 -9.97 -36.36
N HIS A 264 -32.31 -10.79 -37.28
CA HIS A 264 -33.51 -10.56 -38.07
C HIS A 264 -34.59 -11.58 -37.73
#